data_AF-A8WZ56-F1
#
_entry.id   AF-A8WZ56-F1
#
_cell.length_a   1.000
_cell.length_b   1.000
_cell.length_c   1.000
_cell.angle_alpha   90.00
_cell.angle_beta   90.00
_cell.angle_gamma   90.00
#
_symmetry.space_group_name_H-M   'P 1'
#
loop_
_entity.id
_entity.type
_entity.pdbx_description
1 polymer ?
#
loop_
_entity_poly.entity_id
_entity_poly.type
_entity_poly.pdbx_seq_one_letter_code
_entity_poly.pdbx_strand_id
1 'polypeptide(L)'
;MERVRRDERKAAEEEQRVLDRQIQSENERRINQLRKKADDRMTTMFGGPTSSGAATKDVSISDETGHVNLFQDLEREERKNLGSGNKEYEAEKAQEKREWESKMGIQVYFADGTNDLAKKKEWYEEMPLRRMGAEPKKRRHHRDSSEERRLEEEYDREKKQKLAKLRDERLKRERIEKGREYALLHPKEMEQKKKEEENERKNGKPRYNSQFNPEFFRK
;
A
#
# COMPACT_ATOMS: atom_id res chain seq x y z
N MET A 1 35.99 21.10 4.81
CA MET A 1 34.57 20.72 4.96
C MET A 1 33.61 21.67 4.26
N GLU A 2 33.73 22.99 4.41
CA GLU A 2 32.75 23.95 3.83
C GLU A 2 32.83 24.11 2.29
N ARG A 3 34.02 23.92 1.69
CA ARG A 3 34.22 23.98 0.23
C ARG A 3 33.58 22.78 -0.50
N VAL A 4 33.80 21.58 0.02
CA VAL A 4 33.19 20.33 -0.49
C VAL A 4 31.66 20.44 -0.52
N ARG A 5 31.06 20.97 0.54
CA ARG A 5 29.60 21.21 0.60
C ARG A 5 29.10 22.22 -0.43
N ARG A 6 29.93 23.20 -0.81
CA ARG A 6 29.60 24.19 -1.85
C ARG A 6 29.67 23.56 -3.23
N ASP A 7 30.67 22.72 -3.47
CA ASP A 7 30.84 22.00 -4.73
C ASP A 7 29.76 20.92 -4.90
N GLU A 8 29.42 20.18 -3.84
CA GLU A 8 28.30 19.24 -3.80
C GLU A 8 26.96 19.96 -4.06
N ARG A 9 26.74 21.13 -3.44
CA ARG A 9 25.53 21.92 -3.69
C ARG A 9 25.46 22.43 -5.14
N LYS A 10 26.61 22.82 -5.71
CA LYS A 10 26.68 23.30 -7.10
C LYS A 10 26.44 22.15 -8.09
N ALA A 11 27.02 20.98 -7.84
CA ALA A 11 26.77 19.77 -8.62
C ALA A 11 25.28 19.39 -8.57
N ALA A 12 24.66 19.41 -7.39
CA ALA A 12 23.24 19.15 -7.23
C ALA A 12 22.36 20.18 -7.97
N GLU A 13 22.74 21.47 -7.98
CA GLU A 13 22.01 22.50 -8.72
C GLU A 13 22.12 22.30 -10.25
N GLU A 14 23.31 21.94 -10.74
CA GLU A 14 23.53 21.66 -12.17
C GLU A 14 22.74 20.44 -12.64
N GLU A 15 22.66 19.38 -11.83
CA GLU A 15 21.83 18.20 -12.10
C GLU A 15 20.34 18.55 -12.18
N GLN A 16 19.83 19.36 -11.25
CA GLN A 16 18.43 19.82 -11.29
C GLN A 16 18.12 20.62 -12.55
N ARG A 17 19.01 21.52 -12.99
CA ARG A 17 18.81 22.29 -14.22
C ARG A 17 18.76 21.42 -15.46
N VAL A 18 19.54 20.34 -15.50
CA VAL A 18 19.52 19.37 -16.60
C VAL A 18 18.18 18.63 -16.61
N LEU A 19 17.70 18.18 -15.45
CA LEU A 19 16.40 17.52 -15.30
C LEU A 19 15.26 18.46 -15.68
N ASP A 20 15.24 19.69 -15.18
CA ASP A 20 14.22 20.69 -15.51
C ASP A 20 14.17 20.96 -17.01
N ARG A 21 15.34 21.08 -17.66
CA ARG A 21 15.42 21.25 -19.11
C ARG A 21 14.88 20.03 -19.86
N GLN A 22 15.18 18.82 -19.39
CA GLN A 22 14.65 17.59 -19.96
C GLN A 22 13.12 17.54 -19.83
N ILE A 23 12.58 17.85 -18.65
CA ILE A 23 11.14 17.91 -18.38
C ILE A 23 10.47 18.97 -19.26
N GLN A 24 11.05 20.16 -19.39
CA GLN A 24 10.55 21.21 -20.30
C GLN A 24 10.49 20.71 -21.74
N SER A 25 11.56 20.05 -22.23
CA SER A 25 11.61 19.52 -23.58
C SER A 25 10.57 18.43 -23.83
N GLU A 26 10.29 17.60 -22.83
CA GLU A 26 9.25 16.57 -22.89
C GLU A 26 7.85 17.18 -22.90
N ASN A 27 7.61 18.15 -22.02
CA ASN A 27 6.35 18.89 -21.95
C ASN A 27 6.05 19.61 -23.26
N GLU A 28 7.03 20.32 -23.82
CA GLU A 28 6.89 20.99 -25.11
C GLU A 28 6.62 20.00 -26.25
N ARG A 29 7.33 18.86 -26.28
CA ARG A 29 7.09 17.79 -27.27
C ARG A 29 5.67 17.23 -27.16
N ARG A 30 5.20 16.97 -25.94
CA ARG A 30 3.84 16.48 -25.67
C ARG A 30 2.79 17.49 -26.13
N ILE A 31 2.95 18.77 -25.78
CA ILE A 31 2.05 19.84 -26.21
C ILE A 31 2.01 19.96 -27.74
N ASN A 32 3.18 19.93 -28.39
CA ASN A 32 3.25 20.01 -29.86
C ASN A 32 2.60 18.80 -30.54
N GLN A 33 2.74 17.60 -29.99
CA GLN A 33 2.03 16.42 -30.48
C GLN A 33 0.51 16.55 -30.31
N LEU A 34 0.05 17.07 -29.17
CA LEU A 34 -1.38 17.30 -28.92
C LEU A 34 -1.96 18.37 -29.87
N ARG A 35 -1.20 19.44 -30.15
CA ARG A 35 -1.57 20.45 -31.14
C ARG A 35 -1.72 19.85 -32.53
N LYS A 36 -0.70 19.12 -33.02
CA LYS A 36 -0.79 18.42 -34.32
C LYS A 36 -1.99 17.49 -34.41
N LYS A 37 -2.24 16.68 -33.37
CA LYS A 37 -3.44 15.81 -33.31
C LYS A 37 -4.75 16.60 -33.28
N ALA A 38 -4.77 17.79 -32.67
CA ALA A 38 -5.94 18.66 -32.70
C ALA A 38 -6.14 19.24 -34.10
N ASP A 39 -5.08 19.68 -34.77
CA ASP A 39 -5.13 20.17 -36.15
C ASP A 39 -5.60 19.06 -37.11
N ASP A 40 -5.09 17.83 -36.97
CA ASP A 40 -5.54 16.67 -37.75
C ASP A 40 -7.04 16.41 -37.53
N ARG A 41 -7.50 16.41 -36.26
CA ARG A 41 -8.94 16.24 -35.94
C ARG A 41 -9.80 17.37 -36.50
N MET A 42 -9.31 18.61 -36.48
CA MET A 42 -10.02 19.75 -37.08
C MET A 42 -10.07 19.63 -38.60
N THR A 43 -9.00 19.14 -39.23
CA THR A 43 -8.97 18.87 -40.67
C THR A 43 -9.96 17.78 -41.06
N THR A 44 -10.08 16.72 -40.26
CA THR A 44 -11.00 15.61 -40.56
C THR A 44 -12.45 15.96 -40.27
N MET A 45 -12.73 16.68 -39.18
CA MET A 45 -14.10 16.97 -38.74
C MET A 45 -14.72 18.19 -39.43
N PHE A 46 -13.93 19.23 -39.70
CA PHE A 46 -14.45 20.51 -40.19
C PHE A 46 -14.07 20.80 -41.65
N GLY A 47 -13.25 19.94 -42.26
CA GLY A 47 -12.68 20.16 -43.58
C GLY A 47 -11.63 21.27 -43.54
N GLY A 48 -10.37 20.94 -43.82
CA GLY A 48 -9.27 21.92 -43.83
C GLY A 48 -9.52 23.09 -44.81
N PRO A 49 -8.86 24.25 -44.60
CA PRO A 49 -9.04 25.41 -45.45
C PRO A 49 -8.51 25.14 -46.86
N THR A 50 -9.46 24.88 -47.75
CA THR A 50 -9.42 24.96 -49.22
C THR A 50 -8.53 23.97 -49.97
N SER A 51 -9.14 22.92 -50.51
CA SER A 51 -8.95 22.56 -51.91
C SER A 51 -10.32 22.26 -52.52
N SER A 52 -10.80 23.20 -53.31
CA SER A 52 -11.90 22.98 -54.25
C SER A 52 -11.59 21.77 -55.13
N GLY A 53 -12.33 20.70 -54.94
CA GLY A 53 -12.38 19.56 -55.87
C GLY A 53 -11.63 18.33 -55.39
N ALA A 54 -12.31 17.48 -54.62
CA ALA A 54 -12.06 16.04 -54.66
C ALA A 54 -13.24 15.29 -54.04
N ALA A 55 -14.03 14.68 -54.93
CA ALA A 55 -14.89 13.52 -54.72
C ALA A 55 -15.80 13.56 -53.49
N THR A 56 -17.07 13.84 -53.75
CA THR A 56 -18.18 13.26 -53.00
C THR A 56 -17.92 11.76 -52.84
N LYS A 57 -17.31 11.35 -51.74
CA LYS A 57 -17.25 9.93 -51.38
C LYS A 57 -18.68 9.56 -51.06
N ASP A 58 -19.26 8.80 -51.98
CA ASP A 58 -20.54 8.16 -51.83
C ASP A 58 -20.69 7.65 -50.41
N VAL A 59 -21.73 8.14 -49.74
CA VAL A 59 -22.22 7.58 -48.49
C VAL A 59 -22.58 6.13 -48.85
N SER A 60 -21.71 5.19 -48.50
CA SER A 60 -21.94 3.76 -48.71
C SER A 60 -23.15 3.33 -47.88
N ILE A 61 -24.33 3.49 -48.46
CA ILE A 61 -25.61 2.98 -47.97
C ILE A 61 -25.63 1.49 -48.25
N SER A 62 -25.27 0.66 -47.27
CA SER A 62 -25.82 -0.68 -47.09
C SER A 62 -25.18 -1.38 -45.88
N ASP A 63 -25.81 -1.29 -44.72
CA ASP A 63 -25.86 -2.46 -43.84
C ASP A 63 -26.93 -3.42 -44.41
N GLU A 64 -26.84 -4.73 -44.12
CA GLU A 64 -27.67 -5.82 -44.68
C GLU A 64 -29.20 -5.61 -44.56
N THR A 65 -29.62 -4.62 -43.75
CA THR A 65 -31.01 -4.24 -43.47
C THR A 65 -31.50 -3.04 -44.30
N GLY A 66 -30.63 -2.37 -45.07
CA GLY A 66 -30.97 -1.21 -45.90
C GLY A 66 -31.22 0.09 -45.12
N HIS A 67 -30.95 0.13 -43.81
CA HIS A 67 -31.10 1.33 -42.99
C HIS A 67 -29.84 2.21 -43.02
N VAL A 68 -30.02 3.51 -43.27
CA VAL A 68 -28.93 4.48 -43.26
C VAL A 68 -28.73 5.01 -41.85
N ASN A 69 -27.67 4.57 -41.17
CA ASN A 69 -27.30 5.09 -39.86
C ASN A 69 -26.30 6.25 -40.00
N LEU A 70 -26.83 7.48 -40.01
CA LEU A 70 -26.05 8.73 -40.04
C LEU A 70 -25.05 8.85 -38.88
N PHE A 71 -25.26 8.09 -37.80
CA PHE A 71 -24.45 8.14 -36.57
C PHE A 71 -23.47 6.96 -36.44
N GLN A 72 -23.36 6.08 -37.43
CA GLN A 72 -22.54 4.86 -37.31
C GLN A 72 -21.05 5.18 -37.07
N ASP A 73 -20.50 6.18 -37.75
CA ASP A 73 -19.11 6.59 -37.56
C ASP A 73 -18.90 7.25 -36.19
N LEU A 74 -19.88 8.01 -35.70
CA LEU A 74 -19.81 8.69 -34.40
C LEU A 74 -19.91 7.67 -33.24
N GLU A 75 -20.81 6.70 -33.33
CA GLU A 75 -20.89 5.59 -32.36
C GLU A 75 -19.63 4.73 -32.35
N ARG A 76 -19.02 4.47 -33.52
CA ARG A 76 -17.76 3.70 -33.60
C ARG A 76 -16.60 4.45 -32.95
N GLU A 77 -16.57 5.78 -33.04
CA GLU A 77 -15.56 6.59 -32.37
C GLU A 77 -15.76 6.68 -30.86
N GLU A 78 -17.01 6.82 -30.38
CA GLU A 78 -17.32 6.82 -28.96
C GLU A 78 -17.04 5.45 -28.31
N ARG A 79 -17.36 4.36 -29.01
CA ARG A 79 -17.06 2.98 -28.55
C ARG A 79 -15.57 2.70 -28.41
N LYS A 80 -14.69 3.36 -29.16
CA LYS A 80 -13.22 3.21 -29.01
C LYS A 80 -12.71 3.79 -27.69
N ASN A 81 -13.41 4.79 -27.14
CA ASN A 81 -13.06 5.42 -25.86
C ASN A 81 -13.74 4.76 -24.65
N LEU A 82 -14.79 3.97 -24.87
CA LEU A 82 -15.41 3.17 -23.81
C LEU A 82 -14.55 1.94 -23.48
N GLY A 83 -13.93 1.93 -22.31
CA GLY A 83 -13.27 0.75 -21.74
C GLY A 83 -11.76 0.68 -21.89
N SER A 84 -11.13 1.59 -22.63
CA SER A 84 -9.69 1.80 -22.59
C SER A 84 -9.38 2.80 -21.47
N GLY A 85 -9.36 2.32 -20.23
CA GLY A 85 -8.85 3.08 -19.08
C GLY A 85 -7.37 3.41 -19.25
N ASN A 86 -6.87 4.39 -18.50
CA ASN A 86 -5.45 4.72 -18.50
C ASN A 86 -4.64 3.56 -17.87
N LYS A 87 -4.05 2.70 -18.70
CA LYS A 87 -3.27 1.53 -18.26
C LYS A 87 -2.13 1.88 -17.32
N GLU A 88 -1.52 3.05 -17.53
CA GLU A 88 -0.43 3.53 -16.68
C GLU A 88 -0.93 3.87 -15.27
N TYR A 89 -2.14 4.43 -15.16
CA TYR A 89 -2.77 4.76 -13.88
C TYR A 89 -3.15 3.51 -13.07
N GLU A 90 -3.65 2.47 -13.74
CA GLU A 90 -3.95 1.20 -13.07
C GLU A 90 -2.67 0.50 -12.58
N ALA A 91 -1.61 0.55 -13.37
CA ALA A 91 -0.30 0.03 -12.98
C ALA A 91 0.30 0.80 -11.80
N GLU A 92 0.21 2.14 -11.81
CA GLU A 92 0.64 3.00 -10.70
C GLU A 92 -0.14 2.69 -9.42
N LYS A 93 -1.47 2.56 -9.51
CA LYS A 93 -2.31 2.15 -8.37
C LYS A 93 -1.96 0.76 -7.84
N ALA A 94 -1.66 -0.18 -8.73
CA ALA A 94 -1.23 -1.51 -8.33
C ALA A 94 0.14 -1.51 -7.63
N GLN A 95 1.06 -0.66 -8.08
CA GLN A 95 2.36 -0.45 -7.43
C GLN A 95 2.21 0.23 -6.08
N GLU A 96 1.43 1.31 -5.97
CA GLU A 96 1.11 1.99 -4.71
C GLU A 96 0.51 1.00 -3.70
N LYS A 97 -0.42 0.15 -4.15
CA LYS A 97 -1.01 -0.91 -3.32
C LYS A 97 0.04 -1.93 -2.87
N ARG A 98 0.93 -2.36 -3.76
CA ARG A 98 2.01 -3.32 -3.44
C ARG A 98 3.04 -2.72 -2.48
N GLU A 99 3.41 -1.46 -2.66
CA GLU A 99 4.29 -0.75 -1.76
C GLU A 99 3.65 -0.56 -0.39
N TRP A 100 2.36 -0.22 -0.35
CA TRP A 100 1.60 -0.13 0.90
C TRP A 100 1.50 -1.49 1.60
N GLU A 101 1.19 -2.57 0.88
CA GLU A 101 1.15 -3.93 1.43
C GLU A 101 2.53 -4.40 1.92
N SER A 102 3.59 -4.08 1.18
CA SER A 102 4.97 -4.35 1.58
C SER A 102 5.36 -3.53 2.82
N LYS A 103 5.01 -2.24 2.85
CA LYS A 103 5.29 -1.32 3.96
C LYS A 103 4.50 -1.66 5.22
N MET A 104 3.26 -2.09 5.06
CA MET A 104 2.42 -2.62 6.14
C MET A 104 2.82 -4.04 6.55
N GLY A 105 3.79 -4.65 5.85
CA GLY A 105 4.23 -6.01 6.10
C GLY A 105 3.16 -7.05 5.85
N ILE A 106 2.06 -6.71 5.17
CA ILE A 106 0.95 -7.63 4.87
C ILE A 106 1.48 -8.76 3.98
N GLN A 107 2.24 -8.44 2.94
CA GLN A 107 2.81 -9.45 2.04
C GLN A 107 3.78 -10.39 2.78
N VAL A 108 4.56 -9.87 3.73
CA VAL A 108 5.49 -10.67 4.55
C VAL A 108 4.70 -11.53 5.53
N TYR A 109 3.70 -10.98 6.20
CA TYR A 109 2.86 -11.70 7.18
C TYR A 109 2.06 -12.85 6.57
N PHE A 110 1.69 -12.77 5.29
CA PHE A 110 1.08 -13.87 4.55
C PHE A 110 2.08 -14.96 4.16
N ALA A 111 3.35 -14.62 3.93
CA ALA A 111 4.38 -15.58 3.52
C ALA A 111 5.08 -16.23 4.72
N ASP A 112 5.14 -15.54 5.87
CA ASP A 112 5.78 -15.99 7.10
C ASP A 112 4.93 -17.08 7.79
N GLY A 113 5.19 -18.34 7.41
CA GLY A 113 4.44 -19.52 7.85
C GLY A 113 4.00 -20.45 6.71
N THR A 114 4.17 -20.04 5.45
CA THR A 114 3.92 -20.92 4.30
C THR A 114 5.12 -21.84 4.06
N ASN A 115 4.85 -23.12 3.79
CA ASN A 115 5.89 -24.11 3.54
C ASN A 115 6.72 -23.81 2.27
N ASP A 116 6.14 -23.02 1.35
CA ASP A 116 6.78 -22.52 0.13
C ASP A 116 7.98 -21.63 0.43
N LEU A 117 7.88 -20.72 1.41
CA LEU A 117 8.99 -19.86 1.82
C LEU A 117 10.03 -20.64 2.63
N ALA A 118 9.57 -21.58 3.46
CA ALA A 118 10.43 -22.46 4.25
C ALA A 118 11.07 -23.60 3.42
N LYS A 119 10.71 -23.74 2.14
CA LYS A 119 11.07 -24.86 1.24
C LYS A 119 10.91 -26.24 1.90
N LYS A 120 9.95 -26.36 2.81
CA LYS A 120 9.65 -27.60 3.52
C LYS A 120 8.56 -28.30 2.72
N LYS A 121 8.87 -29.49 2.24
CA LYS A 121 7.94 -30.31 1.46
C LYS A 121 6.93 -30.96 2.41
N GLU A 122 5.65 -30.86 2.12
CA GLU A 122 4.62 -31.49 2.95
C GLU A 122 4.61 -33.00 2.77
N TRP A 123 4.21 -33.72 3.83
CA TRP A 123 4.23 -35.19 3.87
C TRP A 123 3.39 -35.85 2.78
N TYR A 124 2.43 -35.11 2.18
CA TYR A 124 1.60 -35.57 1.07
C TYR A 124 2.22 -35.31 -0.32
N GLU A 125 3.22 -34.43 -0.45
CA GLU A 125 3.91 -34.18 -1.72
C GLU A 125 5.03 -35.20 -1.99
N GLU A 126 5.56 -35.82 -0.93
CA GLU A 126 6.35 -37.04 -1.06
C GLU A 126 5.42 -38.24 -1.14
N MET A 127 5.19 -38.74 -2.36
CA MET A 127 4.63 -40.06 -2.55
C MET A 127 5.52 -41.09 -1.84
N PRO A 128 5.02 -41.81 -0.83
CA PRO A 128 5.83 -42.78 -0.12
C PRO A 128 6.31 -43.83 -1.11
N LEU A 129 7.63 -44.01 -1.22
CA LEU A 129 8.21 -45.09 -2.01
C LEU A 129 7.56 -46.40 -1.54
N ARG A 130 6.66 -46.97 -2.36
CA ARG A 130 6.13 -48.31 -2.11
C ARG A 130 7.33 -49.26 -2.14
N ARG A 131 7.60 -49.85 -0.96
CA ARG A 131 8.62 -50.85 -0.72
C ARG A 131 8.56 -51.95 -1.79
N MET A 132 9.45 -51.90 -2.76
CA MET A 132 9.92 -53.11 -3.43
C MET A 132 11.19 -53.55 -2.69
N GLY A 133 11.01 -54.38 -1.66
CA GLY A 133 12.10 -55.12 -1.00
C GLY A 133 12.74 -54.50 0.25
N ALA A 134 11.99 -54.30 1.34
CA ALA A 134 12.61 -54.01 2.64
C ALA A 134 12.02 -54.87 3.77
N GLU A 135 12.91 -55.70 4.34
CA GLU A 135 12.80 -56.55 5.53
C GLU A 135 11.92 -56.00 6.67
N PRO A 136 11.30 -56.88 7.48
CA PRO A 136 10.43 -56.49 8.59
C PRO A 136 11.22 -55.68 9.64
N LYS A 137 10.92 -54.38 9.73
CA LYS A 137 11.52 -53.51 10.75
C LYS A 137 11.06 -53.94 12.15
N LYS A 138 12.04 -54.20 13.02
CA LYS A 138 11.87 -54.47 14.45
C LYS A 138 10.97 -53.41 15.09
N ARG A 139 9.98 -53.88 15.86
CA ARG A 139 9.05 -53.07 16.64
C ARG A 139 9.86 -52.13 17.53
N ARG A 140 9.76 -50.82 17.29
CA ARG A 140 10.41 -49.80 18.12
C ARG A 140 9.74 -49.86 19.50
N HIS A 141 10.57 -49.97 20.54
CA HIS A 141 10.13 -49.89 21.92
C HIS A 141 9.22 -48.66 22.11
N HIS A 142 8.09 -48.87 22.79
CA HIS A 142 7.17 -47.83 23.22
C HIS A 142 7.98 -46.74 23.93
N ARG A 143 8.06 -45.55 23.34
CA ARG A 143 8.64 -44.36 23.99
C ARG A 143 7.80 -44.11 25.24
N ASP A 144 8.43 -43.86 26.37
CA ASP A 144 7.77 -43.73 27.67
C ASP A 144 6.56 -42.76 27.59
N SER A 145 5.35 -43.27 27.85
CA SER A 145 4.08 -42.52 27.80
C SER A 145 4.11 -41.26 28.67
N SER A 146 4.99 -41.23 29.67
CA SER A 146 5.19 -40.11 30.58
C SER A 146 5.78 -38.88 29.89
N GLU A 147 6.73 -39.07 28.97
CA GLU A 147 7.43 -37.95 28.31
C GLU A 147 6.55 -37.29 27.23
N GLU A 148 5.78 -38.10 26.50
CA GLU A 148 4.81 -37.62 25.51
C GLU A 148 3.70 -36.79 26.17
N ARG A 149 3.18 -37.26 27.33
CA ARG A 149 2.20 -36.51 28.12
C ARG A 149 2.74 -35.17 28.61
N ARG A 150 4.01 -35.11 29.04
CA ARG A 150 4.64 -33.85 29.48
C ARG A 150 4.77 -32.83 28.35
N LEU A 151 5.15 -33.28 27.15
CA LEU A 151 5.26 -32.40 25.98
C LEU A 151 3.89 -31.84 25.56
N GLU A 152 2.85 -32.66 25.59
CA GLU A 152 1.47 -32.24 25.32
C GLU A 152 0.99 -31.19 26.33
N GLU A 153 1.26 -31.40 27.63
CA GLU A 153 0.90 -30.44 28.68
C GLU A 153 1.63 -29.10 28.54
N GLU A 154 2.92 -29.11 28.15
CA GLU A 154 3.67 -27.88 27.89
C GLU A 154 3.12 -27.12 26.69
N TYR A 155 2.82 -27.83 25.59
CA TYR A 155 2.18 -27.26 24.42
C TYR A 155 0.84 -26.60 24.75
N ASP A 156 0.00 -27.26 25.56
CA ASP A 156 -1.26 -26.72 26.01
C ASP A 156 -1.10 -25.49 26.92
N ARG A 157 -0.07 -25.47 27.78
CA ARG A 157 0.26 -24.29 28.60
C ARG A 157 0.69 -23.12 27.72
N GLU A 158 1.56 -23.33 26.75
CA GLU A 158 2.01 -22.29 25.82
C GLU A 158 0.84 -21.73 25.02
N LYS A 159 -0.04 -22.61 24.51
CA LYS A 159 -1.25 -22.22 23.79
C LYS A 159 -2.17 -21.37 24.66
N LYS A 160 -2.37 -21.74 25.93
CA LYS A 160 -3.16 -20.97 26.90
C LYS A 160 -2.53 -19.61 27.20
N GLN A 161 -1.22 -19.54 27.39
CA GLN A 161 -0.51 -18.28 27.61
C GLN A 161 -0.60 -17.35 26.39
N LYS A 162 -0.43 -17.89 25.18
CA LYS A 162 -0.59 -17.13 23.93
C LYS A 162 -2.01 -16.57 23.81
N LEU A 163 -3.02 -17.37 24.12
CA LEU A 163 -4.41 -16.94 24.09
C LEU A 163 -4.71 -15.86 25.16
N ALA A 164 -4.13 -15.98 26.35
CA ALA A 164 -4.24 -14.98 27.40
C ALA A 164 -3.64 -13.63 26.97
N LYS A 165 -2.46 -13.63 26.34
CA LYS A 165 -1.85 -12.41 25.79
C LYS A 165 -2.74 -11.73 24.76
N LEU A 166 -3.35 -12.49 23.85
CA LEU A 166 -4.29 -11.95 22.85
C LEU A 166 -5.55 -11.35 23.50
N ARG A 167 -6.06 -11.97 24.57
CA ARG A 167 -7.18 -11.43 25.34
C ARG A 167 -6.82 -10.12 26.03
N ASP A 168 -5.65 -10.04 26.66
CA ASP A 168 -5.18 -8.82 27.32
C ASP A 168 -4.98 -7.68 26.32
N GLU A 169 -4.42 -7.99 25.15
CA GLU A 169 -4.27 -7.02 24.07
C GLU A 169 -5.63 -6.52 23.57
N ARG A 170 -6.58 -7.44 23.33
CA ARG A 170 -7.95 -7.08 22.96
C ARG A 170 -8.60 -6.16 23.98
N LEU A 171 -8.53 -6.51 25.28
CA LEU A 171 -9.08 -5.69 26.35
C LEU A 171 -8.44 -4.30 26.42
N LYS A 172 -7.14 -4.18 26.13
CA LYS A 172 -6.46 -2.87 26.04
C LYS A 172 -6.99 -2.05 24.86
N ARG A 173 -7.18 -2.66 23.69
CA ARG A 173 -7.75 -1.99 22.51
C ARG A 173 -9.19 -1.52 22.77
N GLU A 174 -10.04 -2.40 23.31
CA GLU A 174 -11.41 -2.07 23.68
C GLU A 174 -11.46 -0.92 24.71
N ARG A 175 -10.57 -0.90 25.70
CA ARG A 175 -10.47 0.21 26.67
C ARG A 175 -10.10 1.53 25.99
N ILE A 176 -9.15 1.50 25.06
CA ILE A 176 -8.70 2.69 24.32
C ILE A 176 -9.84 3.21 23.43
N GLU A 177 -10.49 2.34 22.67
CA GLU A 177 -11.60 2.69 21.79
C GLU A 177 -12.79 3.23 22.57
N LYS A 178 -13.17 2.56 23.66
CA LYS A 178 -14.22 3.04 24.56
C LYS A 178 -13.87 4.40 25.17
N GLY A 179 -12.60 4.64 25.49
CA GLY A 179 -12.13 5.94 25.97
C GLY A 179 -12.24 7.03 24.89
N ARG A 180 -11.91 6.70 23.63
CA ARG A 180 -12.05 7.62 22.49
C ARG A 180 -13.52 7.92 22.19
N GLU A 181 -14.37 6.91 22.16
CA GLU A 181 -15.81 7.04 21.99
C GLU A 181 -16.42 7.91 23.09
N TYR A 182 -16.08 7.63 24.36
CA TYR A 182 -16.51 8.45 25.49
C TYR A 182 -16.11 9.91 25.32
N ALA A 183 -14.86 10.17 24.92
CA ALA A 183 -14.36 11.53 24.71
C ALA A 183 -15.09 12.26 23.57
N LEU A 184 -15.51 11.55 22.52
CA LEU A 184 -16.29 12.10 21.42
C LEU A 184 -17.74 12.43 21.84
N LEU A 185 -18.37 11.57 22.63
CA LEU A 185 -19.73 11.78 23.14
C LEU A 185 -19.79 12.84 24.26
N HIS A 186 -18.71 13.01 25.03
CA HIS A 186 -18.69 13.84 26.25
C HIS A 186 -17.58 14.92 26.20
N PRO A 187 -17.57 15.83 25.19
CA PRO A 187 -16.49 16.80 25.00
C PRO A 187 -16.35 17.80 26.17
N LYS A 188 -17.47 18.22 26.78
CA LYS A 188 -17.47 19.15 27.92
C LYS A 188 -16.80 18.56 29.15
N GLU A 189 -16.99 17.27 29.42
CA GLU A 189 -16.35 16.58 30.54
C GLU A 189 -14.84 16.40 30.31
N MET A 190 -14.43 16.14 29.06
CA MET A 190 -13.02 16.08 28.70
C MET A 190 -12.33 17.45 28.84
N GLU A 191 -13.01 18.55 28.50
CA GLU A 191 -12.50 19.90 28.73
C GLU A 191 -12.38 20.23 30.22
N GLN A 192 -13.35 19.83 31.05
CA GLN A 192 -13.30 20.00 32.50
C GLN A 192 -12.11 19.25 33.10
N LYS A 193 -11.92 17.97 32.73
CA LYS A 193 -10.76 17.17 33.17
C LYS A 193 -9.43 17.80 32.76
N LYS A 194 -9.33 18.32 31.54
CA LYS A 194 -8.12 19.04 31.09
C LYS A 194 -7.84 20.30 31.92
N LYS A 195 -8.88 21.06 32.25
CA LYS A 195 -8.76 22.26 33.10
C LYS A 195 -8.35 21.89 34.53
N GLU A 196 -8.89 20.80 35.07
CA GLU A 196 -8.50 20.26 36.38
C GLU A 196 -7.03 19.82 36.39
N GLU A 197 -6.58 19.04 35.41
CA GLU A 197 -5.17 18.63 35.28
C GLU A 197 -4.23 19.84 35.13
N GLU A 198 -4.62 20.86 34.37
CA GLU A 198 -3.83 22.07 34.20
C GLU A 198 -3.73 22.87 35.51
N ASN A 199 -4.82 22.94 36.27
CA ASN A 199 -4.85 23.61 37.56
C ASN A 199 -4.00 22.87 38.60
N GLU A 200 -4.02 21.52 38.62
CA GLU A 200 -3.14 20.71 39.45
C GLU A 200 -1.66 20.93 39.10
N ARG A 201 -1.31 21.00 37.81
CA ARG A 201 0.06 21.29 37.35
C ARG A 201 0.53 22.69 37.78
N LYS A 202 -0.37 23.68 37.80
CA LYS A 202 -0.07 25.05 38.24
C LYS A 202 0.02 25.18 39.77
N ASN A 203 -0.79 24.41 40.51
CA ASN A 203 -0.82 24.43 41.97
C ASN A 203 0.22 23.48 42.61
N GLY A 204 0.88 22.64 41.81
CA GLY A 204 2.01 21.83 42.26
C GLY A 204 3.18 22.70 42.71
N LYS A 205 3.58 22.59 43.98
CA LYS A 205 4.78 23.26 44.50
C LYS A 205 5.97 22.87 43.62
N PRO A 206 6.69 23.83 43.01
CA PRO A 206 7.85 23.50 42.18
C PRO A 206 8.86 22.75 43.03
N ARG A 207 9.25 21.56 42.58
CA ARG A 207 10.35 20.81 43.20
C ARG A 207 11.62 21.60 42.94
N TYR A 208 12.16 22.24 43.98
CA TYR A 208 13.39 23.00 43.87
C TYR A 208 14.52 22.04 43.43
N ASN A 209 15.18 22.36 42.31
CA ASN A 209 16.29 21.55 41.83
C ASN A 209 17.50 21.79 42.75
N SER A 210 17.85 20.77 43.54
CA SER A 210 18.90 20.83 44.57
C SER A 210 20.31 21.06 44.01
N GLN A 211 20.49 21.09 42.67
CA GLN A 211 21.76 21.40 42.03
C GLN A 211 22.20 22.86 42.18
N PHE A 212 21.27 23.80 42.38
CA PHE A 212 21.59 25.23 42.28
C PHE A 212 21.80 25.96 43.60
N ASN A 213 21.49 25.35 44.76
CA ASN A 213 21.70 25.94 46.09
C ASN A 213 21.68 24.86 47.21
N PRO A 214 22.76 24.08 47.39
CA PRO A 214 22.79 22.97 48.35
C PRO A 214 22.88 23.42 49.83
N GLU A 215 23.37 24.63 50.11
CA GLU A 215 23.60 25.12 51.48
C GLU A 215 22.31 25.35 52.28
N PHE A 216 21.17 25.60 51.61
CA PHE A 216 19.88 25.76 52.26
C PHE A 216 19.24 24.44 52.75
N PHE A 217 19.82 23.29 52.38
CA PHE A 217 19.28 21.96 52.68
C PHE A 217 20.14 21.15 53.67
N ARG A 218 21.25 21.71 54.17
CA ARG A 218 22.00 21.12 55.30
C ARG A 218 21.28 21.44 56.60
N LYS A 219 20.56 20.47 57.15
CA LYS A 219 20.00 20.48 58.51
C LYS A 219 20.70 19.42 59.33
#